data_AF-A0A1Q9TU96-F1
#
_entry.id   AF-A0A1Q9TU96-F1
#
_cell.length_a   1.000
_cell.length_b   1.000
_cell.length_c   1.000
_cell.angle_alpha   90.00
_cell.angle_beta   90.00
_cell.angle_gamma   90.00
#
_symmetry.space_group_name_H-M   'P 1'
#
loop_
_entity.id
_entity.type
_entity.pdbx_description
1 polymer ?
#
loop_
_entity_poly.entity_id
_entity_poly.type
_entity_poly.pdbx_seq_one_letter_code
_entity_poly.pdbx_strand_id
1 'polypeptide(L)'
;MKASTLAGRCSELGMPHLTTATISNIETGRRDADGRRRRTVSVDELLTLAHALNASPVHLLVPPDDDDAPYPVTPKVRIPRKLARWFVRGLESLPGQNWRLFGVEGPADEVVIRDGKSDEWTIGRRSDGERNRHAGR
;
A
#
# COMPACT_ATOMS: atom_id res chain seq x y z
N MET A 1 0.79 -6.64 -19.12
CA MET A 1 1.32 -5.50 -19.90
C MET A 1 2.78 -5.78 -20.22
N LYS A 2 3.29 -5.42 -21.41
CA LYS A 2 4.74 -5.56 -21.71
C LYS A 2 5.53 -4.42 -21.08
N ALA A 3 6.80 -4.66 -20.71
CA ALA A 3 7.67 -3.64 -20.09
C ALA A 3 7.84 -2.38 -20.96
N SER A 4 7.90 -2.52 -22.28
CA SER A 4 7.98 -1.36 -23.21
C SER A 4 6.72 -0.50 -23.20
N THR A 5 5.54 -1.12 -23.12
CA THR A 5 4.27 -0.39 -23.00
C THR A 5 4.18 0.34 -21.66
N LEU A 6 4.63 -0.30 -20.57
CA LEU A 6 4.67 0.34 -19.26
C LEU A 6 5.63 1.54 -19.25
N ALA A 7 6.82 1.40 -19.84
CA ALA A 7 7.79 2.49 -19.97
C ALA A 7 7.22 3.70 -20.72
N GLY A 8 6.50 3.45 -21.82
CA GLY A 8 5.81 4.52 -22.56
C GLY A 8 4.82 5.28 -21.69
N ARG A 9 3.96 4.57 -20.95
CA ARG A 9 3.01 5.18 -20.01
C ARG A 9 3.70 5.97 -18.89
N CYS A 10 4.78 5.43 -18.32
CA CYS A 10 5.52 6.16 -17.29
C CYS A 10 6.15 7.45 -17.85
N SER A 11 6.65 7.44 -19.09
CA SER A 11 7.16 8.65 -19.74
C SER A 11 6.06 9.69 -19.99
N GLU A 12 4.87 9.27 -20.43
CA GLU A 12 3.70 10.15 -20.60
C GLU A 12 3.26 10.81 -19.28
N LEU A 13 3.45 10.09 -18.16
CA LEU A 13 3.20 10.59 -16.80
C LEU A 13 4.34 11.45 -16.24
N GLY A 14 5.33 11.82 -17.05
CA GLY A 14 6.44 12.68 -16.63
C GLY A 14 7.60 11.95 -15.95
N MET A 15 7.68 10.62 -16.08
CA MET A 15 8.73 9.79 -15.46
C MET A 15 9.57 9.04 -16.52
N PRO A 16 10.27 9.76 -17.43
CA PRO A 16 10.96 9.14 -18.58
C PRO A 16 12.14 8.24 -18.19
N HIS A 17 12.66 8.33 -16.96
CA HIS A 17 13.74 7.44 -16.50
C HIS A 17 13.26 6.03 -16.13
N LEU A 18 11.96 5.79 -16.02
CA LEU A 18 11.35 4.45 -15.91
C LEU A 18 11.32 3.75 -17.29
N THR A 19 12.51 3.60 -17.89
CA THR A 19 12.70 2.93 -19.19
C THR A 19 12.36 1.44 -19.13
N THR A 20 12.24 0.79 -20.29
CA THR A 20 12.09 -0.68 -20.38
C THR A 20 13.18 -1.41 -19.59
N ALA A 21 14.44 -1.00 -19.72
CA ALA A 21 15.55 -1.61 -18.99
C ALA A 21 15.45 -1.38 -17.47
N THR A 22 15.02 -0.17 -17.08
CA THR A 22 14.74 0.18 -15.70
C THR A 22 13.66 -0.72 -15.09
N ILE A 23 12.55 -0.91 -15.79
CA ILE A 23 11.44 -1.78 -15.39
C ILE A 23 11.90 -3.23 -15.29
N SER A 24 12.63 -3.75 -16.29
CA SER A 24 13.16 -5.11 -16.24
C SER A 24 14.11 -5.33 -15.06
N ASN A 25 14.92 -4.33 -14.69
CA ASN A 25 15.76 -4.39 -13.49
C ASN A 25 14.94 -4.43 -12.20
N ILE A 26 13.81 -3.70 -12.14
CA ILE A 26 12.87 -3.79 -11.02
C ILE A 26 12.27 -5.20 -10.95
N GLU A 27 11.73 -5.70 -12.06
CA GLU A 27 11.00 -6.98 -12.14
C GLU A 27 11.89 -8.16 -11.77
N THR A 28 13.09 -8.25 -12.37
CA THR A 28 14.05 -9.32 -12.07
C THR A 28 14.57 -9.26 -10.64
N GLY A 29 14.47 -8.09 -9.99
CA GLY A 29 14.75 -7.92 -8.58
C GLY A 29 16.15 -8.36 -8.19
N ARG A 30 17.12 -8.26 -9.11
CA ARG A 30 18.50 -8.72 -8.89
C ARG A 30 18.98 -8.20 -7.55
N ARG A 31 19.26 -9.11 -6.62
CA ARG A 31 19.73 -8.75 -5.29
C ARG A 31 21.22 -8.45 -5.35
N ASP A 32 21.69 -7.51 -4.56
CA ASP A 32 23.12 -7.33 -4.31
C ASP A 32 23.66 -8.46 -3.41
N ALA A 33 24.96 -8.42 -3.12
CA ALA A 33 25.63 -9.43 -2.30
C ALA A 33 25.05 -9.51 -0.87
N ASP A 34 24.41 -8.44 -0.39
CA ASP A 34 23.77 -8.36 0.93
C ASP A 34 22.29 -8.77 0.89
N GLY A 35 21.79 -9.25 -0.25
CA GLY A 35 20.40 -9.65 -0.42
C GLY A 35 19.43 -8.47 -0.57
N ARG A 36 19.88 -7.22 -0.67
CA ARG A 36 19.02 -6.06 -0.92
C ARG A 36 18.70 -5.96 -2.41
N ARG A 37 17.55 -5.40 -2.76
CA ARG A 37 17.20 -5.17 -4.17
C ARG A 37 18.19 -4.16 -4.75
N ARG A 38 18.92 -4.52 -5.81
CA ARG A 38 19.98 -3.68 -6.42
C ARG A 38 19.45 -2.37 -7.00
N ARG A 39 18.13 -2.26 -7.17
CA ARG A 39 17.42 -1.02 -7.45
C ARG A 39 16.32 -0.82 -6.42
N THR A 40 16.40 0.27 -5.68
CA THR A 40 15.30 0.79 -4.87
C THR A 40 14.29 1.48 -5.79
N VAL A 41 13.01 1.39 -5.43
CA VAL A 41 11.92 2.14 -6.08
C VAL A 41 11.55 3.26 -5.12
N SER A 42 11.62 4.51 -5.57
CA SER A 42 11.19 5.66 -4.76
C SER A 42 9.66 5.75 -4.68
N VAL A 43 9.14 6.58 -3.77
CA VAL A 43 7.68 6.69 -3.53
C VAL A 43 6.94 7.24 -4.75
N ASP A 44 7.51 8.24 -5.41
CA ASP A 44 7.01 8.81 -6.67
C ASP A 44 7.03 7.80 -7.83
N GLU A 45 8.09 6.98 -7.93
CA GLU A 45 8.14 5.87 -8.88
C GLU A 45 7.04 4.83 -8.59
N LEU A 46 6.82 4.46 -7.32
CA LEU A 46 5.73 3.54 -6.92
C LEU A 46 4.35 4.08 -7.34
N LEU A 47 4.08 5.35 -7.06
CA LEU A 47 2.81 5.99 -7.43
C LEU A 47 2.63 6.08 -8.95
N THR A 48 3.70 6.40 -9.67
CA THR A 48 3.68 6.43 -11.14
C THR A 48 3.42 5.05 -11.73
N LEU A 49 4.08 4.01 -11.21
CA LEU A 49 3.87 2.62 -11.63
C LEU A 49 2.44 2.16 -11.33
N ALA A 50 1.91 2.50 -10.14
CA ALA A 50 0.53 2.21 -9.76
C ALA A 50 -0.46 2.85 -10.74
N HIS A 51 -0.27 4.14 -11.05
CA HIS A 51 -1.10 4.85 -12.03
C HIS A 51 -1.01 4.21 -13.42
N ALA A 52 0.21 3.96 -13.93
CA ALA A 52 0.42 3.40 -15.25
C ALA A 52 -0.18 1.99 -15.42
N LEU A 53 -0.18 1.21 -14.34
CA LEU A 53 -0.73 -0.15 -14.27
C LEU A 53 -2.23 -0.21 -13.97
N ASN A 54 -2.87 0.91 -13.62
CA ASN A 54 -4.22 0.94 -13.05
C ASN A 54 -4.36 0.00 -11.83
N ALA A 55 -3.38 0.05 -10.93
CA ALA A 55 -3.33 -0.79 -9.73
C ALA A 55 -3.30 0.07 -8.47
N SER A 56 -3.78 -0.47 -7.34
CA SER A 56 -3.61 0.20 -6.05
C SER A 56 -2.13 0.21 -5.65
N PRO A 57 -1.56 1.34 -5.20
CA PRO A 57 -0.18 1.39 -4.69
C PRO A 57 0.07 0.38 -3.56
N VAL A 58 -0.95 0.15 -2.71
CA VAL A 58 -0.89 -0.81 -1.60
C VAL A 58 -0.63 -2.23 -2.10
N HIS A 59 -1.18 -2.62 -3.25
CA HIS A 59 -1.02 -3.96 -3.83
C HIS A 59 0.31 -4.13 -4.59
N LEU A 60 0.96 -3.03 -4.99
CA LEU A 60 2.34 -3.07 -5.49
C LEU A 60 3.36 -3.13 -4.36
N LEU A 61 3.06 -2.49 -3.21
CA LEU A 61 3.90 -2.49 -2.04
C LEU A 61 3.82 -3.82 -1.27
N VAL A 62 2.60 -4.29 -0.98
CA VAL A 62 2.33 -5.51 -0.25
C VAL A 62 1.53 -6.46 -1.15
N PRO A 63 2.07 -7.66 -1.46
CA PRO A 63 1.38 -8.59 -2.34
C PRO A 63 -0.04 -8.92 -1.83
N PRO A 64 -1.04 -8.99 -2.72
CA PRO A 64 -2.42 -9.28 -2.35
C PRO A 64 -2.69 -10.78 -2.17
N ASP A 65 -1.79 -11.65 -2.62
CA ASP A 65 -1.83 -13.10 -2.41
C ASP A 65 -1.38 -13.48 -1.00
N ASP A 66 -1.87 -14.63 -0.52
CA ASP A 66 -1.49 -15.26 0.76
C ASP A 66 -1.49 -14.29 1.95
N ASP A 67 -2.67 -14.00 2.47
CA ASP A 67 -2.90 -13.00 3.53
C ASP A 67 -2.07 -13.22 4.80
N ASP A 68 -1.77 -14.48 5.10
CA ASP A 68 -1.05 -14.90 6.29
C ASP A 68 0.47 -14.96 6.10
N ALA A 69 0.95 -14.90 4.84
CA ALA A 69 2.38 -14.88 4.56
C ALA A 69 3.09 -13.74 5.31
N PRO A 70 4.27 -14.00 5.90
CA PRO A 70 5.00 -12.98 6.64
C PRO A 70 5.56 -11.91 5.69
N TYR A 71 5.21 -10.65 5.96
CA TYR A 71 5.66 -9.47 5.24
C TYR A 71 6.58 -8.59 6.12
N PRO A 72 7.80 -8.24 5.67
CA PRO A 72 8.72 -7.41 6.42
C PRO A 72 8.38 -5.91 6.26
N VAL A 73 7.56 -5.36 7.15
CA VAL A 73 7.26 -3.91 7.18
C VAL A 73 8.50 -3.10 7.55
N THR A 74 9.35 -3.66 8.42
CA THR A 74 10.71 -3.17 8.68
C THR A 74 11.67 -4.37 8.75
N PRO A 75 13.01 -4.17 8.78
CA PRO A 75 13.95 -5.29 8.89
C PRO A 75 13.74 -6.20 10.13
N LYS A 76 13.14 -5.67 11.20
CA LYS A 76 12.90 -6.41 12.46
C LYS A 76 11.43 -6.77 12.70
N VAL A 77 10.50 -6.20 11.93
CA VAL A 77 9.06 -6.40 12.13
C VAL A 77 8.48 -7.12 10.92
N ARG A 78 8.04 -8.36 11.15
CA ARG A 78 7.33 -9.19 10.19
C ARG A 78 5.92 -9.47 10.70
N ILE A 79 4.93 -9.22 9.87
CA ILE A 79 3.51 -9.42 10.18
C ILE A 79 2.79 -10.04 8.97
N PRO A 80 1.59 -10.61 9.14
CA PRO A 80 0.78 -11.06 8.00
C PRO A 80 0.59 -9.97 6.94
N ARG A 81 0.64 -10.33 5.64
CA ARG A 81 0.43 -9.39 4.52
C ARG A 81 -0.86 -8.61 4.64
N LYS A 82 -1.95 -9.24 5.12
CA LYS A 82 -3.22 -8.57 5.38
C LYS A 82 -3.07 -7.39 6.34
N LEU A 83 -2.40 -7.61 7.47
CA LEU A 83 -2.16 -6.57 8.47
C LEU A 83 -1.23 -5.47 7.94
N ALA A 84 -0.21 -5.84 7.14
CA ALA A 84 0.64 -4.85 6.48
C ALA A 84 -0.14 -3.95 5.51
N ARG A 85 -1.08 -4.50 4.74
CA ARG A 85 -1.96 -3.69 3.88
C ARG A 85 -2.86 -2.76 4.69
N TRP A 86 -3.40 -3.22 5.82
CA TRP A 86 -4.21 -2.38 6.71
C TRP A 86 -3.40 -1.26 7.35
N PHE A 87 -2.17 -1.55 7.77
CA PHE A 87 -1.25 -0.55 8.28
C PHE A 87 -0.95 0.55 7.25
N VAL A 88 -0.61 0.17 6.01
CA VAL A 88 -0.33 1.15 4.94
C VAL A 88 -1.57 1.97 4.58
N ARG A 89 -2.77 1.39 4.70
CA ARG A 89 -4.03 2.11 4.50
C ARG A 89 -4.39 3.03 5.67
N GLY A 90 -3.69 3.00 6.80
CA GLY A 90 -4.09 3.76 7.99
C GLY A 90 -5.25 3.14 8.78
N LEU A 91 -5.60 1.87 8.51
CA LEU A 91 -6.74 1.19 9.12
C LEU A 91 -6.41 0.53 10.47
N GLU A 92 -5.19 0.06 10.65
CA GLU A 92 -4.76 -0.68 11.85
C GLU A 92 -3.30 -0.39 12.18
N SER A 93 -2.97 -0.23 13.46
CA SER A 93 -1.60 0.01 13.90
C SER A 93 -0.76 -1.27 13.90
N LEU A 94 0.57 -1.16 13.91
CA LEU A 94 1.40 -2.35 14.08
C LEU A 94 1.28 -2.91 15.50
N PRO A 95 1.45 -4.24 15.70
CA PRO A 95 1.46 -4.83 17.03
C PRO A 95 2.46 -4.12 17.97
N GLY A 96 1.98 -3.72 19.15
CA GLY A 96 2.78 -3.00 20.15
C GLY A 96 2.86 -1.47 19.96
N GLN A 97 2.29 -0.91 18.89
CA GLN A 97 2.13 0.55 18.77
C GLN A 97 0.95 1.06 19.59
N ASN A 98 0.98 2.37 19.89
CA ASN A 98 -0.14 3.05 20.52
C ASN A 98 -1.19 3.37 19.44
N TRP A 99 -2.26 2.56 19.38
CA TRP A 99 -3.35 2.73 18.40
C TRP A 99 -4.02 4.10 18.46
N ARG A 100 -4.05 4.74 19.65
CA ARG A 100 -4.63 6.08 19.79
C ARG A 100 -3.78 7.11 19.06
N LEU A 101 -2.45 7.04 19.23
CA LEU A 101 -1.53 7.94 18.52
C LEU A 101 -1.61 7.68 17.01
N PHE A 102 -1.65 6.42 16.60
CA PHE A 102 -1.78 6.05 15.18
C PHE A 102 -3.04 6.63 14.53
N GLY A 103 -4.19 6.58 15.22
CA GLY A 103 -5.46 7.07 14.69
C GLY A 103 -5.64 8.60 14.70
N VAL A 104 -4.96 9.35 15.58
CA VAL A 104 -5.15 10.81 15.70
C VAL A 104 -4.25 11.64 14.80
N GLU A 105 -3.18 11.05 14.25
CA GLU A 105 -2.31 11.71 13.27
C GLU A 105 -2.94 11.77 11.86
N GLY A 106 -4.12 11.17 11.68
CA GLY A 106 -4.91 11.28 10.46
C GLY A 106 -5.74 12.58 10.39
N PRO A 107 -6.19 13.00 9.20
CA PRO A 107 -7.12 14.12 9.03
C PRO A 107 -8.36 13.97 9.92
N ALA A 108 -8.80 15.06 10.55
CA ALA A 108 -9.90 15.04 11.53
C ALA A 108 -11.27 14.61 10.95
N ASP A 109 -11.41 14.64 9.63
CA ASP A 109 -12.58 14.24 8.87
C ASP A 109 -12.49 12.82 8.28
N GLU A 110 -11.33 12.16 8.40
CA GLU A 110 -11.10 10.77 8.05
C GLU A 110 -11.40 9.89 9.27
N VAL A 111 -12.28 8.90 9.10
CA VAL A 111 -12.55 7.89 10.15
C VAL A 111 -12.43 6.51 9.57
N VAL A 112 -11.77 5.66 10.34
CA VAL A 112 -11.79 4.22 10.15
C VAL A 112 -13.16 3.72 10.61
N ILE A 113 -14.00 3.32 9.64
CA ILE A 113 -15.34 2.78 9.89
C ILE A 113 -15.24 1.25 9.85
N ARG A 114 -15.62 0.63 10.96
CA ARG A 114 -16.00 -0.79 10.98
C ARG A 114 -17.46 -0.87 10.58
N ASP A 115 -17.76 -1.32 9.37
CA ASP A 115 -19.14 -1.68 9.05
C ASP A 115 -19.43 -2.98 9.79
N GLY A 116 -20.31 -2.95 10.79
CA GLY A 116 -20.61 -4.08 11.68
C GLY A 116 -21.21 -5.31 10.98
N LYS A 117 -21.29 -5.30 9.64
CA LYS A 117 -21.78 -6.37 8.78
C LYS A 117 -20.66 -7.23 8.16
N SER A 118 -19.42 -6.77 8.22
CA SER A 118 -18.25 -7.48 7.68
C SER A 118 -17.05 -7.36 8.61
N ASP A 119 -16.14 -8.34 8.63
CA ASP A 119 -14.81 -8.20 9.24
C ASP A 119 -13.87 -7.29 8.43
N GLU A 120 -14.44 -6.38 7.64
CA GLU A 120 -13.74 -5.48 6.74
C GLU A 120 -13.78 -4.05 7.28
N TRP A 121 -12.58 -3.47 7.41
CA TRP A 121 -12.38 -2.10 7.81
C TRP A 121 -12.34 -1.21 6.56
N THR A 122 -13.11 -0.12 6.59
CA THR A 122 -13.16 0.85 5.48
C THR A 122 -12.77 2.24 5.98
N ILE A 123 -12.13 3.02 5.12
CA ILE A 123 -11.89 4.44 5.37
C ILE A 123 -13.11 5.19 4.84
N GLY A 124 -13.77 5.96 5.69
CA GLY A 124 -14.90 6.81 5.31
C GLY A 124 -14.75 8.23 5.84
N ARG A 125 -15.69 9.11 5.49
CA ARG A 125 -15.75 10.43 6.11
C ARG A 125 -16.44 10.36 7.47
N ARG A 126 -16.12 11.27 8.36
CA ARG A 126 -16.74 11.38 9.70
C ARG A 126 -18.27 11.44 9.66
N SER A 127 -18.82 12.08 8.63
CA SER A 127 -20.26 12.15 8.39
C SER A 127 -20.91 10.80 8.01
N ASP A 128 -20.14 9.84 7.48
CA ASP A 128 -20.63 8.49 7.15
C ASP A 128 -20.77 7.62 8.42
N GLY A 129 -19.84 7.77 9.38
CA GLY A 129 -19.89 7.04 10.66
C GLY A 129 -21.01 7.50 11.59
N GLU A 130 -21.48 8.74 11.48
CA GLU A 130 -22.61 9.26 12.26
C GLU A 130 -23.96 8.71 11.79
N ARG A 131 -24.15 8.52 10.48
CA ARG A 131 -25.37 7.90 9.93
C ARG A 131 -25.57 6.46 10.39
N ASN A 132 -24.50 5.65 10.43
CA ASN A 132 -24.58 4.25 10.85
C ASN A 132 -24.93 4.07 12.35
N ARG A 133 -24.58 5.05 13.21
CA ARG A 133 -24.94 4.99 14.65
C ARG A 133 -26.43 5.20 14.93
N HIS A 134 -27.16 5.81 13.99
CA HIS A 134 -28.60 6.07 14.13
C HIS A 134 -29.50 5.04 13.43
N ALA A 135 -28.94 4.18 12.58
CA ALA A 135 -29.70 3.14 11.85
C ALA A 135 -29.79 1.79 12.57
N GLY A 136 -29.09 1.63 13.71
CA GLY A 136 -29.04 0.39 14.51
C GLY A 136 -29.85 0.42 15.80
N ARG A 137 -30.90 1.24 15.90
CA ARG A 137 -31.78 1.35 17.07
C ARG A 137 -33.18 0.87 16.78
#